data_AF-A0A0R1F1Y7-F1
#
_entry.id   AF-A0A0R1F1Y7-F1
#
_cell.length_a   1.000
_cell.length_b   1.000
_cell.length_c   1.000
_cell.angle_alpha   90.00
_cell.angle_beta   90.00
_cell.angle_gamma   90.00
#
_symmetry.space_group_name_H-M   'P 1'
#
loop_
_entity.id
_entity.type
_entity.pdbx_description
1 polymer ?
#
loop_
_entity_poly.entity_id
_entity_poly.type
_entity_poly.pdbx_seq_one_letter_code
_entity_poly.pdbx_strand_id
1 'polypeptide(L)'
;MFIDQVKITAKAGRGGDGLVAFRREKFVPLGGPAGGDGGRGGSIILKVDEGLRTLMDFRYKRIFKAASGENGMNKGMTGRGAKDTYISVPPGTTVRRIDDDQLLGDLTEDGQELVVAKGGRGGRGNVHFASPRNPAPEISENGEPGAEVQISLELKLLADVGLIGFPSVGKSTLLSVITSAKPKIGAYHFTTLVPNLGMVSLPDGRSFAAADMPGLIEGAANGVGLGIEFLRHIERTRVLLHLVDMSGVDEQDPFADYEKINAELAKYDPSLLERPQIIVATKMDMPDSAANLTTFKAKLAAAKVDAPIFPIAAIAHQGLNELLTATADLLEATPAFPMYTEEAVAAEKHYDYAADSQPGFTIERDPDGVFVITGEKVERLYQMANLDHDDSVMRFARQLRGMGIDEALRAKGATNGDLVQIDEFTFEFVE
;
A
#
# COMPACT_ATOMS: atom_id res chain seq x y z
N MET A 1 17.52 -5.15 -5.59
CA MET A 1 17.55 -4.10 -4.53
C MET A 1 16.16 -4.08 -3.92
N PHE A 2 15.90 -4.77 -2.79
CA PHE A 2 14.58 -4.79 -2.15
C PHE A 2 14.15 -3.36 -1.80
N ILE A 3 12.90 -3.04 -2.10
CA ILE A 3 12.24 -1.77 -1.82
C ILE A 3 10.99 -2.12 -1.03
N ASP A 4 11.13 -1.99 0.28
CA ASP A 4 10.14 -2.30 1.29
C ASP A 4 9.24 -1.08 1.46
N GLN A 5 9.76 0.11 1.11
CA GLN A 5 9.07 1.37 1.13
C GLN A 5 9.20 2.10 -0.20
N VAL A 6 8.08 2.49 -0.80
CA VAL A 6 8.07 3.23 -2.05
C VAL A 6 7.08 4.38 -1.99
N LYS A 7 7.43 5.51 -2.61
CA LYS A 7 6.56 6.68 -2.74
C LYS A 7 6.00 6.73 -4.14
N ILE A 8 4.67 6.82 -4.25
CA ILE A 8 3.97 6.94 -5.53
C ILE A 8 2.98 8.11 -5.48
N THR A 9 2.73 8.67 -6.67
CA THR A 9 1.74 9.72 -6.89
C THR A 9 0.53 9.11 -7.58
N ALA A 10 -0.62 9.17 -6.92
CA ALA A 10 -1.90 8.73 -7.45
C ALA A 10 -2.70 9.96 -7.90
N LYS A 11 -2.98 10.06 -9.20
CA LYS A 11 -3.82 11.10 -9.81
C LYS A 11 -5.11 10.51 -10.35
N ALA A 12 -6.23 10.76 -9.68
CA ALA A 12 -7.52 10.35 -10.18
C ALA A 12 -7.95 11.15 -11.42
N GLY A 13 -8.91 10.63 -12.17
CA GLY A 13 -9.45 11.30 -13.34
C GLY A 13 -10.33 12.49 -12.96
N ARG A 14 -10.27 13.57 -13.74
CA ARG A 14 -11.21 14.69 -13.66
C ARG A 14 -12.59 14.23 -14.13
N GLY A 15 -13.66 14.75 -13.54
CA GLY A 15 -15.01 14.62 -14.11
C GLY A 15 -15.11 15.31 -15.46
N GLY A 16 -16.01 14.86 -16.32
CA GLY A 16 -16.35 15.60 -17.54
C GLY A 16 -17.13 16.87 -17.22
N ASP A 17 -17.06 17.87 -18.09
CA ASP A 17 -17.79 19.12 -17.94
C ASP A 17 -19.26 18.95 -18.35
N GLY A 18 -20.16 19.63 -17.63
CA GLY A 18 -21.56 19.76 -18.04
C GLY A 18 -21.70 20.78 -19.17
N LEU A 19 -22.62 20.53 -20.10
CA LEU A 19 -22.81 21.40 -21.26
C LEU A 19 -23.95 22.40 -21.04
N VAL A 20 -23.81 23.61 -21.56
CA VAL A 20 -24.93 24.51 -21.83
C VAL A 20 -25.40 24.30 -23.26
N ALA A 21 -26.62 23.80 -23.43
CA ALA A 21 -27.21 23.65 -24.75
C ALA A 21 -28.72 23.84 -24.72
N PHE A 22 -29.31 24.13 -25.87
CA PHE A 22 -30.75 24.35 -26.04
C PHE A 22 -31.27 23.54 -27.22
N ARG A 23 -32.53 23.11 -27.14
CA ARG A 23 -33.20 22.44 -28.26
C ARG A 23 -33.35 23.41 -29.42
N ARG A 24 -32.97 22.98 -30.62
CA ARG A 24 -33.17 23.72 -31.86
C ARG A 24 -34.02 22.89 -32.81
N GLU A 25 -35.25 23.34 -33.04
CA GLU A 25 -36.21 22.67 -33.92
C GLU A 25 -36.79 23.70 -34.89
N LYS A 26 -37.08 23.26 -36.13
CA LYS A 26 -37.46 24.15 -37.25
C LYS A 26 -38.68 25.04 -36.97
N PHE A 27 -39.55 24.65 -36.03
CA PHE A 27 -40.78 25.38 -35.67
C PHE A 27 -40.83 25.80 -34.20
N VAL A 28 -39.71 25.70 -33.46
CA VAL A 28 -39.61 26.10 -32.05
C VAL A 28 -38.51 27.15 -31.93
N PRO A 29 -38.85 28.46 -31.88
CA PRO A 29 -37.86 29.53 -31.86
C PRO A 29 -36.96 29.51 -30.61
N LEU A 30 -37.52 29.16 -29.45
CA LEU A 30 -36.85 29.10 -28.16
C LEU A 30 -37.11 27.73 -27.53
N GLY A 31 -36.23 26.77 -27.79
CA GLY A 31 -36.30 25.45 -27.19
C GLY A 31 -35.74 25.45 -25.76
N GLY A 32 -36.26 24.55 -24.93
CA GLY A 32 -35.77 24.36 -23.57
C GLY A 32 -34.33 23.84 -23.51
N PRO A 33 -33.73 23.79 -22.30
CA PRO A 33 -32.36 23.33 -22.09
C PRO A 33 -32.19 21.86 -22.55
N ALA A 34 -30.99 21.56 -23.06
CA ALA A 34 -30.63 20.30 -23.68
C ALA A 34 -29.15 19.94 -23.49
N GLY A 35 -28.49 20.54 -22.51
CA GLY A 35 -27.12 20.20 -22.14
C GLY A 35 -27.09 18.99 -21.22
N GLY A 36 -26.35 17.96 -21.61
CA GLY A 36 -26.11 16.79 -20.77
C GLY A 36 -25.07 17.03 -19.69
N ASP A 37 -25.01 16.09 -18.75
CA ASP A 37 -24.01 16.06 -17.67
C ASP A 37 -22.69 15.48 -18.15
N GLY A 38 -21.59 15.84 -17.50
CA GLY A 38 -20.32 15.14 -17.64
C GLY A 38 -20.30 13.80 -16.91
N GLY A 39 -19.47 12.90 -17.39
CA GLY A 39 -19.20 11.60 -16.78
C GLY A 39 -18.29 11.71 -15.55
N ARG A 40 -18.34 10.71 -14.66
CA ARG A 40 -17.42 10.62 -13.52
C ARG A 40 -16.00 10.28 -13.99
N GLY A 41 -14.99 10.89 -13.37
CA GLY A 41 -13.60 10.50 -13.55
C GLY A 41 -13.28 9.16 -12.89
N GLY A 42 -12.28 8.44 -13.41
CA GLY A 42 -11.84 7.17 -12.85
C GLY A 42 -11.11 7.38 -11.52
N SER A 43 -11.30 6.47 -10.58
CA SER A 43 -10.61 6.43 -9.29
C SER A 43 -9.33 5.59 -9.40
N ILE A 44 -8.41 5.77 -8.46
CA ILE A 44 -7.26 4.89 -8.29
C ILE A 44 -7.50 3.99 -7.09
N ILE A 45 -7.40 2.69 -7.32
CA ILE A 45 -7.71 1.64 -6.36
C ILE A 45 -6.48 0.75 -6.23
N LEU A 46 -5.97 0.60 -5.02
CA LEU A 46 -4.99 -0.45 -4.71
C LEU A 46 -5.75 -1.76 -4.51
N LYS A 47 -5.23 -2.85 -5.07
CA LYS A 47 -5.81 -4.19 -4.93
C LYS A 47 -4.74 -5.17 -4.50
N VAL A 48 -5.03 -6.00 -3.50
CA VAL A 48 -4.12 -7.07 -3.12
C VAL A 48 -4.07 -8.16 -4.19
N ASP A 49 -2.87 -8.62 -4.48
CA ASP A 49 -2.59 -9.75 -5.36
C ASP A 49 -1.57 -10.66 -4.65
N GLU A 50 -2.00 -11.85 -4.24
CA GLU A 50 -1.13 -12.85 -3.59
C GLU A 50 0.05 -13.30 -4.45
N GLY A 51 -0.04 -13.15 -5.78
CA GLY A 51 1.07 -13.43 -6.70
C GLY A 51 2.24 -12.46 -6.53
N LEU A 52 1.99 -11.28 -5.95
CA LEU A 52 3.01 -10.26 -5.73
C LEU A 52 3.63 -10.38 -4.33
N ARG A 53 4.95 -10.40 -4.27
CA ARG A 53 5.72 -10.49 -3.01
C ARG A 53 6.60 -9.27 -2.73
N THR A 54 6.71 -8.32 -3.67
CA THR A 54 7.59 -7.15 -3.55
C THR A 54 6.96 -5.89 -4.13
N LEU A 55 7.39 -4.72 -3.67
CA LEU A 55 6.98 -3.41 -4.23
C LEU A 55 7.93 -2.93 -5.36
N MET A 56 8.69 -3.83 -5.98
CA MET A 56 9.70 -3.47 -6.98
C MET A 56 9.15 -2.76 -8.21
N ASP A 57 7.94 -3.12 -8.65
CA ASP A 57 7.32 -2.57 -9.85
C ASP A 57 7.07 -1.06 -9.75
N PHE A 58 6.83 -0.58 -8.52
CA PHE A 58 6.63 0.83 -8.20
C PHE A 58 7.91 1.66 -8.29
N ARG A 59 9.08 1.03 -8.36
CA ARG A 59 10.36 1.75 -8.52
C ARG A 59 10.51 2.40 -9.88
N TYR A 60 9.99 1.73 -10.91
CA TYR A 60 10.07 2.16 -12.30
C TYR A 60 8.89 3.05 -12.68
N LYS A 61 7.70 2.76 -12.13
CA LYS A 61 6.48 3.54 -12.35
C LYS A 61 6.00 4.16 -11.04
N ARG A 62 6.27 5.47 -10.87
CA ARG A 62 5.89 6.23 -9.66
C ARG A 62 4.62 7.04 -9.79
N ILE A 63 4.17 7.33 -11.02
CA ILE A 63 2.98 8.15 -11.27
C ILE A 63 1.91 7.27 -11.90
N PHE A 64 0.77 7.17 -11.24
CA PHE A 64 -0.40 6.47 -11.72
C PHE A 64 -1.51 7.47 -11.98
N LYS A 65 -2.11 7.39 -13.17
CA LYS A 65 -3.17 8.28 -13.62
C LYS A 65 -4.41 7.46 -13.99
N ALA A 66 -5.58 7.87 -13.53
CA ALA A 66 -6.85 7.35 -14.01
C ALA A 66 -7.40 8.19 -15.17
N ALA A 67 -8.30 7.61 -15.96
CA ALA A 67 -8.91 8.29 -17.10
C ALA A 67 -9.94 9.35 -16.63
N SER A 68 -10.03 10.46 -17.35
CA SER A 68 -11.05 11.49 -17.11
C SER A 68 -12.41 11.07 -17.68
N GLY A 69 -13.49 11.55 -17.05
CA GLY A 69 -14.84 11.38 -17.57
C GLY A 69 -15.06 12.17 -18.86
N GLU A 70 -15.98 11.71 -19.71
CA GLU A 70 -16.34 12.42 -20.94
C GLU A 70 -17.29 13.59 -20.64
N ASN A 71 -17.20 14.66 -21.43
CA ASN A 71 -18.08 15.82 -21.28
C ASN A 71 -19.52 15.50 -21.69
N GLY A 72 -20.45 16.27 -21.13
CA GLY A 72 -21.84 16.27 -21.55
C GLY A 72 -21.98 16.75 -22.99
N MET A 73 -23.00 16.24 -23.67
CA MET A 73 -23.27 16.54 -25.07
C MET A 73 -24.66 17.15 -25.25
N ASN A 74 -24.88 17.71 -26.45
CA ASN A 74 -26.18 18.21 -26.89
C ASN A 74 -27.26 17.13 -26.81
N LYS A 75 -28.52 17.57 -26.76
CA LYS A 75 -29.71 16.69 -26.68
C LYS A 75 -29.82 15.94 -25.35
N GLY A 76 -29.27 16.48 -24.27
CA GLY A 76 -29.33 15.91 -22.93
C GLY A 76 -28.50 14.63 -22.78
N MET A 77 -27.49 14.44 -23.62
CA MET A 77 -26.67 13.24 -23.61
C MET A 77 -25.59 13.34 -22.54
N THR A 78 -25.69 12.50 -21.50
CA THR A 78 -24.68 12.42 -20.43
C THR A 78 -23.39 11.77 -20.93
N GLY A 79 -22.25 12.37 -20.60
CA GLY A 79 -20.93 11.85 -20.89
C GLY A 79 -20.65 10.54 -20.14
N ARG A 80 -19.88 9.65 -20.76
CA ARG A 80 -19.54 8.35 -20.19
C ARG A 80 -18.58 8.51 -19.00
N GLY A 81 -18.83 7.73 -17.94
CA GLY A 81 -17.89 7.59 -16.83
C GLY A 81 -16.61 6.86 -17.24
N ALA A 82 -15.47 7.31 -16.73
CA ALA A 82 -14.19 6.67 -16.92
C ALA A 82 -14.06 5.39 -16.08
N LYS A 83 -13.23 4.46 -16.55
CA LYS A 83 -12.88 3.24 -15.82
C LYS A 83 -11.89 3.57 -14.70
N ASP A 84 -12.03 2.89 -13.57
CA ASP A 84 -11.07 2.95 -12.48
C ASP A 84 -9.74 2.27 -12.86
N THR A 85 -8.65 2.77 -12.28
CA THR A 85 -7.30 2.21 -12.44
C THR A 85 -6.96 1.39 -11.21
N TYR A 86 -6.79 0.09 -11.41
CA TYR A 86 -6.34 -0.84 -10.39
C TYR A 86 -4.81 -0.92 -10.37
N ILE A 87 -4.26 -0.95 -9.17
CA ILE A 87 -2.83 -1.08 -8.90
C ILE A 87 -2.65 -2.26 -7.96
N SER A 88 -2.08 -3.35 -8.47
CA SER A 88 -1.82 -4.54 -7.67
C SER A 88 -0.69 -4.30 -6.67
N VAL A 89 -0.89 -4.70 -5.42
CA VAL A 89 0.11 -4.66 -4.36
C VAL A 89 0.21 -6.01 -3.64
N PRO A 90 1.37 -6.37 -3.08
CA PRO A 90 1.50 -7.55 -2.23
C PRO A 90 0.58 -7.47 -0.99
N PRO A 91 0.16 -8.63 -0.44
CA PRO A 91 -0.48 -8.68 0.87
C PRO A 91 0.48 -8.17 1.96
N GLY A 92 -0.07 -7.54 3.00
CA GLY A 92 0.70 -6.89 4.07
C GLY A 92 1.20 -5.49 3.72
N THR A 93 0.65 -4.84 2.69
CA THR A 93 1.04 -3.47 2.30
C THR A 93 0.28 -2.43 3.13
N THR A 94 1.02 -1.64 3.89
CA THR A 94 0.55 -0.45 4.60
C THR A 94 0.58 0.76 3.70
N VAL A 95 -0.51 1.52 3.69
CA VAL A 95 -0.67 2.69 2.83
C VAL A 95 -0.84 3.94 3.67
N ARG A 96 0.08 4.90 3.52
CA ARG A 96 0.03 6.20 4.21
C ARG A 96 0.05 7.34 3.22
N ARG A 97 -0.66 8.43 3.52
CA ARG A 97 -0.54 9.70 2.79
C ARG A 97 0.71 10.44 3.28
N ILE A 98 1.45 11.05 2.36
CA ILE A 98 2.73 11.70 2.68
C ILE A 98 2.52 13.08 3.32
N ASP A 99 1.48 13.80 2.91
CA ASP A 99 1.29 15.21 3.27
C ASP A 99 0.96 15.40 4.77
N ASP A 100 0.18 14.49 5.35
CA ASP A 100 -0.30 14.52 6.73
C ASP A 100 0.10 13.28 7.56
N ASP A 101 0.92 12.38 7.00
CA ASP A 101 1.29 11.07 7.54
C ASP A 101 0.07 10.21 7.97
N GLN A 102 -1.10 10.45 7.35
CA GLN A 102 -2.33 9.74 7.68
C GLN A 102 -2.27 8.31 7.15
N LEU A 103 -2.52 7.34 8.03
CA LEU A 103 -2.74 5.94 7.64
C LEU A 103 -4.07 5.82 6.89
N LEU A 104 -4.02 5.41 5.62
CA LEU A 104 -5.20 5.17 4.79
C LEU A 104 -5.77 3.77 4.99
N GLY A 105 -4.90 2.79 5.26
CA GLY A 105 -5.30 1.42 5.56
C GLY A 105 -4.15 0.42 5.39
N ASP A 106 -4.40 -0.79 5.90
CA ASP A 106 -3.55 -1.96 5.70
C ASP A 106 -4.26 -2.95 4.75
N LEU A 107 -3.53 -3.39 3.73
CA LEU A 107 -3.98 -4.32 2.71
C LEU A 107 -3.39 -5.70 2.98
N THR A 108 -4.20 -6.61 3.53
CA THR A 108 -3.76 -7.92 4.04
C THR A 108 -4.37 -9.11 3.32
N GLU A 109 -5.64 -9.02 2.92
CA GLU A 109 -6.39 -10.15 2.33
C GLU A 109 -6.36 -10.12 0.80
N ASP A 110 -6.35 -11.29 0.14
CA ASP A 110 -6.39 -11.36 -1.32
C ASP A 110 -7.62 -10.65 -1.90
N GLY A 111 -7.39 -9.88 -2.96
CA GLY A 111 -8.44 -9.11 -3.60
C GLY A 111 -8.99 -7.94 -2.79
N GLN A 112 -8.48 -7.66 -1.58
CA GLN A 112 -8.87 -6.48 -0.81
C GLN A 112 -8.57 -5.20 -1.59
N GLU A 113 -9.53 -4.28 -1.63
CA GLU A 113 -9.45 -3.04 -2.40
C GLU A 113 -9.43 -1.80 -1.49
N LEU A 114 -8.54 -0.86 -1.77
CA LEU A 114 -8.45 0.42 -1.08
C LEU A 114 -8.43 1.58 -2.10
N VAL A 115 -9.44 2.45 -2.03
CA VAL A 115 -9.53 3.65 -2.87
C VAL A 115 -8.58 4.71 -2.32
N VAL A 116 -7.46 4.94 -3.00
CA VAL A 116 -6.44 5.91 -2.58
C VAL A 116 -6.65 7.31 -3.14
N ALA A 117 -7.26 7.41 -4.33
CA ALA A 117 -7.62 8.68 -4.94
C ALA A 117 -8.98 8.57 -5.64
N LYS A 118 -9.96 9.35 -5.19
CA LYS A 118 -11.32 9.37 -5.76
C LYS A 118 -11.36 10.18 -7.04
N GLY A 119 -11.97 9.62 -8.09
CA GLY A 119 -12.23 10.35 -9.33
C GLY A 119 -13.25 11.46 -9.15
N GLY A 120 -13.06 12.57 -9.85
CA GLY A 120 -13.91 13.75 -9.77
C GLY A 120 -15.33 13.48 -10.24
N ARG A 121 -16.31 14.14 -9.63
CA ARG A 121 -17.70 14.12 -10.07
C ARG A 121 -17.84 14.82 -11.42
N GLY A 122 -18.70 14.28 -12.28
CA GLY A 122 -19.11 14.97 -13.51
C GLY A 122 -19.85 16.27 -13.21
N GLY A 123 -19.60 17.28 -14.04
CA GLY A 123 -20.28 18.56 -14.01
C GLY A 123 -21.72 18.43 -14.51
N ARG A 124 -22.64 19.17 -13.91
CA ARG A 124 -24.06 19.16 -14.29
C ARG A 124 -24.29 20.07 -15.51
N GLY A 125 -25.03 19.58 -16.48
CA GLY A 125 -25.50 20.36 -17.62
C GLY A 125 -26.61 21.34 -17.25
N ASN A 126 -26.94 22.24 -18.17
CA ASN A 126 -27.94 23.29 -17.92
C ASN A 126 -29.35 22.79 -17.64
N VAL A 127 -29.66 21.55 -18.05
CA VAL A 127 -30.96 20.90 -17.75
C VAL A 127 -31.23 20.82 -16.24
N HIS A 128 -30.21 20.61 -15.41
CA HIS A 128 -30.39 20.50 -13.94
C HIS A 128 -30.65 21.83 -13.24
N PHE A 129 -30.38 22.95 -13.89
CA PHE A 129 -30.56 24.28 -13.32
C PHE A 129 -31.89 24.92 -13.74
N ALA A 130 -32.68 24.23 -14.56
CA ALA A 130 -33.98 24.70 -15.00
C ALA A 130 -34.93 24.78 -13.81
N SER A 131 -35.52 25.95 -13.61
CA SER A 131 -36.49 26.19 -12.54
C SER A 131 -37.66 27.03 -13.06
N PRO A 132 -38.82 27.09 -12.36
CA PRO A 132 -39.93 27.94 -12.79
C PRO A 132 -39.56 29.43 -12.94
N ARG A 133 -38.53 29.89 -12.21
CA ARG A 133 -38.03 31.27 -12.26
C ARG A 133 -36.94 31.48 -13.32
N ASN A 134 -36.24 30.43 -13.72
CA ASN A 134 -35.28 30.44 -14.83
C ASN A 134 -35.46 29.17 -15.69
N PRO A 135 -36.39 29.17 -16.67
CA PRO A 135 -36.71 27.99 -17.47
C PRO A 135 -35.63 27.61 -18.49
N ALA A 136 -34.76 28.55 -18.87
CA ALA A 136 -33.72 28.38 -19.89
C ALA A 136 -32.37 28.88 -19.34
N PRO A 137 -31.80 28.19 -18.33
CA PRO A 137 -30.57 28.63 -17.68
C PRO A 137 -29.37 28.50 -18.63
N GLU A 138 -28.49 29.50 -18.59
CA GLU A 138 -27.17 29.46 -19.20
C GLU A 138 -26.11 29.07 -18.16
N ILE A 139 -26.44 28.09 -17.33
CA ILE A 139 -25.61 27.62 -16.22
C ILE A 139 -25.14 26.21 -16.49
N SER A 140 -23.85 25.93 -16.36
CA SER A 140 -23.33 24.57 -16.24
C SER A 140 -22.26 24.50 -15.15
N GLU A 141 -22.01 23.30 -14.65
CA GLU A 141 -20.84 23.03 -13.79
C GLU A 141 -19.76 22.36 -14.64
N ASN A 142 -18.52 22.78 -14.46
CA ASN A 142 -17.36 22.04 -14.91
C ASN A 142 -17.21 20.75 -14.09
N GLY A 143 -16.54 19.77 -14.68
CA GLY A 143 -16.21 18.52 -14.02
C GLY A 143 -15.20 18.76 -12.91
N GLU A 144 -15.46 18.14 -11.77
CA GLU A 144 -14.61 18.27 -10.60
C GLU A 144 -13.21 17.73 -10.85
N PRO A 145 -12.15 18.39 -10.35
CA PRO A 145 -10.80 17.83 -10.36
C PRO A 145 -10.77 16.44 -9.70
N GLY A 146 -9.99 15.52 -10.25
CA GLY A 146 -9.71 14.26 -9.57
C GLY A 146 -8.77 14.49 -8.40
N ALA A 147 -8.92 13.71 -7.33
CA ALA A 147 -8.00 13.79 -6.20
C ALA A 147 -6.57 13.43 -6.64
N GLU A 148 -5.61 14.25 -6.24
CA GLU A 148 -4.18 13.97 -6.39
C GLU A 148 -3.58 13.78 -5.00
N VAL A 149 -3.02 12.59 -4.76
CA VAL A 149 -2.47 12.23 -3.45
C VAL A 149 -1.11 11.58 -3.63
N GLN A 150 -0.14 11.98 -2.82
CA GLN A 150 1.11 11.25 -2.67
C GLN A 150 0.98 10.24 -1.54
N ILE A 151 1.27 8.98 -1.83
CA ILE A 151 1.19 7.90 -0.86
C ILE A 151 2.53 7.17 -0.75
N SER A 152 2.86 6.74 0.46
CA SER A 152 3.91 5.77 0.72
C SER A 152 3.30 4.40 0.96
N LEU A 153 3.81 3.41 0.22
CA LEU A 153 3.51 2.01 0.44
C LEU A 153 4.66 1.40 1.23
N GLU A 154 4.36 0.69 2.30
CA GLU A 154 5.32 -0.03 3.13
C GLU A 154 4.87 -1.48 3.30
N LEU A 155 5.72 -2.44 2.95
CA LEU A 155 5.39 -3.86 3.07
C LEU A 155 5.79 -4.35 4.48
N LYS A 156 4.80 -4.75 5.29
CA LYS A 156 5.00 -5.22 6.69
C LYS A 156 5.52 -6.67 6.80
N LEU A 157 5.80 -7.35 5.69
CA LEU A 157 6.26 -8.76 5.69
C LEU A 157 7.79 -8.84 5.68
N LEU A 158 8.34 -9.54 6.67
CA LEU A 158 9.76 -9.85 6.77
C LEU A 158 9.94 -11.36 6.78
N ALA A 159 10.31 -11.87 5.60
CA ALA A 159 10.70 -13.22 5.25
C ALA A 159 9.60 -14.31 5.22
N ASP A 160 9.49 -14.96 4.07
CA ASP A 160 8.70 -16.18 3.88
C ASP A 160 9.36 -17.38 4.58
N VAL A 161 10.69 -17.39 4.66
CA VAL A 161 11.51 -18.51 5.14
C VAL A 161 12.47 -18.06 6.23
N GLY A 162 12.49 -18.78 7.35
CA GLY A 162 13.45 -18.58 8.43
C GLY A 162 14.56 -19.64 8.44
N LEU A 163 15.83 -19.22 8.52
CA LEU A 163 16.96 -20.13 8.73
C LEU A 163 17.25 -20.28 10.23
N ILE A 164 17.04 -21.47 10.78
CA ILE A 164 17.35 -21.82 12.18
C ILE A 164 18.49 -22.83 12.26
N GLY A 165 19.14 -22.89 13.42
CA GLY A 165 20.27 -23.77 13.68
C GLY A 165 21.33 -23.09 14.54
N PHE A 166 22.29 -23.88 15.00
CA PHE A 166 23.39 -23.43 15.85
C PHE A 166 24.25 -22.33 15.18
N PRO A 167 24.99 -21.51 15.95
CA PRO A 167 26.06 -20.69 15.41
C PRO A 167 27.00 -21.54 14.54
N SER A 168 27.54 -20.95 13.48
CA SER A 168 28.56 -21.59 12.63
C SER A 168 28.14 -22.86 11.86
N VAL A 169 26.85 -23.26 11.89
CA VAL A 169 26.31 -24.35 11.03
C VAL A 169 26.24 -23.96 9.55
N GLY A 170 26.44 -22.68 9.24
CA GLY A 170 26.46 -22.16 7.87
C GLY A 170 25.20 -21.40 7.44
N LYS A 171 24.38 -20.87 8.36
CA LYS A 171 23.18 -20.07 8.04
C LYS A 171 23.47 -18.88 7.13
N SER A 172 24.38 -18.00 7.56
CA SER A 172 24.74 -16.80 6.79
C SER A 172 25.42 -17.18 5.46
N THR A 173 26.22 -18.25 5.45
CA THR A 173 26.85 -18.81 4.24
C THR A 173 25.79 -19.27 3.25
N LEU A 174 24.84 -20.11 3.69
CA LEU A 174 23.74 -20.57 2.87
C LEU A 174 22.97 -19.38 2.29
N LEU A 175 22.55 -18.43 3.14
CA LEU A 175 21.83 -17.23 2.72
C LEU A 175 22.59 -16.48 1.63
N SER A 176 23.87 -16.17 1.85
CA SER A 176 24.69 -15.46 0.86
C SER A 176 24.80 -16.18 -0.49
N VAL A 177 24.78 -17.50 -0.49
CA VAL A 177 24.92 -18.33 -1.69
C VAL A 177 23.61 -18.41 -2.47
N ILE A 178 22.47 -18.55 -1.78
CA ILE A 178 21.16 -18.73 -2.42
C ILE A 178 20.51 -17.42 -2.88
N THR A 179 21.03 -16.28 -2.42
CA THR A 179 20.41 -14.97 -2.69
C THR A 179 20.97 -14.31 -3.96
N SER A 180 20.09 -13.80 -4.81
CA SER A 180 20.46 -13.16 -6.09
C SER A 180 21.10 -11.77 -5.92
N ALA A 181 21.11 -11.23 -4.71
CA ALA A 181 21.74 -9.96 -4.33
C ALA A 181 22.45 -10.13 -2.98
N LYS A 182 23.56 -9.39 -2.74
CA LYS A 182 24.21 -9.38 -1.42
C LYS A 182 23.15 -9.16 -0.33
N PRO A 183 23.09 -10.02 0.71
CA PRO A 183 22.16 -9.85 1.82
C PRO A 183 22.25 -8.41 2.34
N LYS A 184 21.11 -7.71 2.38
CA LYS A 184 21.08 -6.34 2.87
C LYS A 184 20.99 -6.39 4.40
N ILE A 185 21.89 -5.67 5.05
CA ILE A 185 21.82 -5.35 6.47
C ILE A 185 20.74 -4.25 6.59
N GLY A 186 19.49 -4.64 6.86
CA GLY A 186 18.38 -3.69 7.07
C GLY A 186 18.29 -3.23 8.53
N ALA A 187 18.61 -1.97 8.80
CA ALA A 187 18.29 -1.34 10.09
C ALA A 187 16.80 -0.98 10.13
N TYR A 188 15.96 -1.92 10.58
CA TYR A 188 14.54 -1.69 10.70
C TYR A 188 14.23 -1.00 12.04
N HIS A 189 13.27 -0.08 12.07
CA HIS A 189 12.92 0.70 13.26
C HIS A 189 12.41 -0.14 14.45
N PHE A 190 12.09 -1.41 14.21
CA PHE A 190 11.60 -2.39 15.19
C PHE A 190 12.59 -3.54 15.44
N THR A 191 13.81 -3.48 14.89
CA THR A 191 14.86 -4.48 15.14
C THR A 191 15.97 -3.88 15.98
N THR A 192 16.31 -4.53 17.09
CA THR A 192 17.49 -4.19 17.91
C THR A 192 18.79 -4.75 17.32
N LEU A 193 18.70 -5.84 16.55
CA LEU A 193 19.78 -6.44 15.76
C LEU A 193 19.29 -6.62 14.33
N VAL A 194 20.11 -6.17 13.37
CA VAL A 194 19.78 -6.23 11.95
C VAL A 194 19.77 -7.69 11.45
N PRO A 195 18.63 -8.26 11.03
CA PRO A 195 18.62 -9.59 10.43
C PRO A 195 19.26 -9.55 9.05
N ASN A 196 19.98 -10.62 8.68
CA ASN A 196 20.44 -10.78 7.30
C ASN A 196 19.26 -11.31 6.47
N LEU A 197 18.74 -10.47 5.58
CA LEU A 197 17.67 -10.82 4.65
C LEU A 197 18.21 -10.95 3.23
N GLY A 198 17.72 -11.92 2.48
CA GLY A 198 17.97 -11.97 1.05
C GLY A 198 16.84 -12.60 0.25
N MET A 199 16.75 -12.17 -1.01
CA MET A 199 15.78 -12.68 -1.97
C MET A 199 16.37 -13.88 -2.69
N VAL A 200 15.64 -14.98 -2.67
CA VAL A 200 15.93 -16.17 -3.44
C VAL A 200 15.05 -16.17 -4.67
N SER A 201 15.67 -16.33 -5.85
CA SER A 201 14.96 -16.40 -7.13
C SER A 201 15.22 -17.76 -7.76
N LEU A 202 14.16 -18.47 -8.11
CA LEU A 202 14.24 -19.76 -8.78
C LEU A 202 14.22 -19.57 -10.30
N PRO A 203 14.81 -20.51 -11.08
CA PRO A 203 14.80 -20.45 -12.55
C PRO A 203 13.40 -20.49 -13.18
N ASP A 204 12.39 -20.99 -12.47
CA ASP A 204 10.99 -21.07 -12.90
C ASP A 204 10.22 -19.74 -12.72
N GLY A 205 10.89 -18.70 -12.21
CA GLY A 205 10.31 -17.37 -12.01
C GLY A 205 9.74 -17.15 -10.60
N ARG A 206 9.69 -18.17 -9.75
CA ARG A 206 9.26 -18.02 -8.35
C ARG A 206 10.35 -17.33 -7.53
N SER A 207 9.94 -16.57 -6.52
CA SER A 207 10.88 -15.92 -5.60
C SER A 207 10.32 -15.86 -4.19
N PHE A 208 11.19 -15.91 -3.19
CA PHE A 208 10.81 -15.79 -1.78
C PHE A 208 11.88 -15.08 -0.98
N ALA A 209 11.47 -14.48 0.14
CA ALA A 209 12.37 -13.82 1.07
C ALA A 209 12.86 -14.81 2.14
N ALA A 210 14.17 -14.98 2.28
CA ALA A 210 14.79 -15.80 3.32
C ALA A 210 15.53 -14.91 4.32
N ALA A 211 15.35 -15.16 5.61
CA ALA A 211 16.06 -14.47 6.68
C ALA A 211 16.93 -15.44 7.50
N ASP A 212 18.17 -15.03 7.76
CA ASP A 212 18.99 -15.65 8.80
C ASP A 212 18.46 -15.22 10.17
N MET A 213 18.25 -16.17 11.06
CA MET A 213 17.79 -15.91 12.41
C MET A 213 19.00 -15.95 13.36
N PRO A 214 19.69 -14.81 13.61
CA PRO A 214 20.74 -14.75 14.63
C PRO A 214 20.16 -15.01 16.04
N GLY A 215 20.91 -15.71 16.89
CA GLY A 215 20.68 -15.63 18.35
C GLY A 215 19.59 -16.51 18.96
N LEU A 216 19.28 -17.67 18.39
CA LEU A 216 18.56 -18.73 19.12
C LEU A 216 19.46 -19.48 20.13
N ILE A 217 20.65 -18.99 20.51
CA ILE A 217 21.47 -19.64 21.54
C ILE A 217 22.09 -18.61 22.49
N GLU A 218 21.96 -18.92 23.78
CA GLU A 218 22.47 -18.23 24.98
C GLU A 218 22.00 -16.78 25.18
N GLY A 219 20.83 -16.63 25.81
CA GLY A 219 20.40 -15.38 26.46
C GLY A 219 18.99 -14.89 26.13
N ALA A 220 18.35 -15.41 25.07
CA ALA A 220 17.00 -15.00 24.68
C ALA A 220 15.92 -15.34 25.72
N ALA A 221 16.06 -16.49 26.40
CA ALA A 221 15.13 -16.93 27.44
C ALA A 221 15.29 -16.20 28.80
N ASN A 222 16.36 -15.43 29.02
CA ASN A 222 16.66 -14.77 30.30
C ASN A 222 16.17 -13.32 30.39
N GLY A 223 15.24 -12.90 29.52
CA GLY A 223 14.45 -11.68 29.73
C GLY A 223 15.19 -10.35 29.53
N VAL A 224 16.38 -10.34 28.93
CA VAL A 224 17.11 -9.10 28.62
C VAL A 224 16.60 -8.52 27.30
N GLY A 225 15.34 -8.07 27.25
CA GLY A 225 14.74 -7.09 26.30
C GLY A 225 14.95 -7.19 24.77
N LEU A 226 15.79 -8.10 24.27
CA LEU A 226 16.31 -8.17 22.90
C LEU A 226 15.74 -9.36 22.13
N GLY A 227 15.34 -10.43 22.82
CA GLY A 227 14.80 -11.66 22.22
C GLY A 227 13.34 -11.55 21.79
N ILE A 228 12.46 -10.94 22.59
CA ILE A 228 11.00 -10.95 22.35
C ILE A 228 10.61 -10.17 21.07
N GLU A 229 11.32 -9.08 20.74
CA GLU A 229 11.05 -8.34 19.50
C GLU A 229 11.63 -9.03 18.26
N PHE A 230 12.78 -9.68 18.39
CA PHE A 230 13.42 -10.43 17.31
C PHE A 230 12.63 -11.69 16.96
N LEU A 231 12.14 -12.41 17.96
CA LEU A 231 11.39 -13.64 17.78
C LEU A 231 9.97 -13.39 17.20
N ARG A 232 9.39 -12.18 17.39
CA ARG A 232 8.23 -11.69 16.60
C ARG A 232 8.48 -11.66 15.08
N HIS A 233 9.72 -11.70 14.61
CA HIS A 233 10.05 -11.82 13.18
C HIS A 233 10.03 -13.27 12.72
N ILE A 234 10.41 -14.20 13.61
CA ILE A 234 10.27 -15.64 13.38
C ILE A 234 8.79 -15.97 13.22
N GLU A 235 7.93 -15.39 14.06
CA GLU A 235 6.47 -15.53 13.97
C GLU A 235 5.91 -15.18 12.59
N ARG A 236 6.63 -14.42 11.76
CA ARG A 236 6.20 -14.01 10.42
C ARG A 236 6.67 -14.94 9.29
N THR A 237 7.53 -15.93 9.59
CA THR A 237 8.03 -16.92 8.61
C THR A 237 7.05 -18.07 8.40
N ARG A 238 6.80 -18.49 7.17
CA ARG A 238 5.85 -19.59 6.89
C ARG A 238 6.51 -20.96 6.98
N VAL A 239 7.79 -21.02 6.61
CA VAL A 239 8.58 -22.25 6.56
C VAL A 239 9.90 -22.05 7.31
N LEU A 240 10.34 -23.07 8.04
CA LEU A 240 11.61 -23.07 8.75
C LEU A 240 12.60 -24.02 8.07
N LEU A 241 13.78 -23.52 7.71
CA LEU A 241 14.91 -24.34 7.29
C LEU A 241 15.82 -24.58 8.50
N HIS A 242 15.86 -25.81 8.98
CA HIS A 242 16.65 -26.21 10.12
C HIS A 242 18.01 -26.74 9.69
N LEU A 243 19.04 -25.90 9.79
CA LEU A 243 20.40 -26.26 9.45
C LEU A 243 21.05 -27.04 10.59
N VAL A 244 21.51 -28.25 10.26
CA VAL A 244 22.21 -29.15 11.18
C VAL A 244 23.56 -29.50 10.56
N ASP A 245 24.63 -29.26 11.32
CA ASP A 245 26.00 -29.55 10.89
C ASP A 245 26.30 -31.05 10.97
N MET A 246 26.67 -31.66 9.84
CA MET A 246 27.02 -33.08 9.77
C MET A 246 28.54 -33.33 9.83
N SER A 247 29.38 -32.30 9.89
CA SER A 247 30.83 -32.43 9.85
C SER A 247 31.44 -33.10 11.08
N GLY A 248 30.79 -32.99 12.24
CA GLY A 248 31.28 -33.58 13.50
C GLY A 248 32.54 -32.91 14.07
N VAL A 249 32.98 -31.78 13.51
CA VAL A 249 34.25 -31.10 13.89
C VAL A 249 34.24 -30.61 15.35
N ASP A 250 33.07 -30.27 15.89
CA ASP A 250 32.92 -29.77 17.26
C ASP A 250 32.53 -30.87 18.27
N GLU A 251 32.63 -32.15 17.92
CA GLU A 251 32.22 -33.33 18.73
C GLU A 251 30.75 -33.30 19.21
N GLN A 252 29.92 -32.45 18.62
CA GLN A 252 28.49 -32.34 18.94
C GLN A 252 27.68 -33.38 18.15
N ASP A 253 26.72 -34.03 18.82
CA ASP A 253 25.79 -34.98 18.21
C ASP A 253 24.74 -34.21 17.39
N PRO A 254 24.69 -34.38 16.05
CA PRO A 254 23.75 -33.63 15.19
C PRO A 254 22.28 -33.78 15.62
N PHE A 255 21.93 -34.94 16.18
CA PHE A 255 20.57 -35.19 16.67
C PHE A 255 20.25 -34.42 17.96
N ALA A 256 21.21 -34.33 18.87
CA ALA A 256 21.04 -33.56 20.10
C ALA A 256 20.89 -32.06 19.80
N ASP A 257 21.59 -31.55 18.78
CA ASP A 257 21.48 -30.15 18.38
C ASP A 257 20.13 -29.84 17.74
N TYR A 258 19.63 -30.75 16.90
CA TYR A 258 18.28 -30.68 16.37
C TYR A 258 17.21 -30.64 17.48
N GLU A 259 17.32 -31.53 18.48
CA GLU A 259 16.39 -31.56 19.62
C GLU A 259 16.46 -30.29 20.47
N LYS A 260 17.68 -29.77 20.74
CA LYS A 260 17.85 -28.53 21.51
C LYS A 260 17.19 -27.33 20.85
N ILE A 261 17.40 -27.13 19.55
CA ILE A 261 16.79 -26.01 18.82
C ILE A 261 15.26 -26.12 18.84
N ASN A 262 14.70 -27.32 18.61
CA ASN A 262 13.25 -27.51 18.67
C ASN A 262 12.69 -27.32 20.09
N ALA A 263 13.40 -27.77 21.13
CA ALA A 263 13.01 -27.54 22.51
C ALA A 263 13.02 -26.03 22.86
N GLU A 264 13.95 -25.27 22.30
CA GLU A 264 14.01 -23.82 22.47
C GLU A 264 12.89 -23.10 21.73
N LEU A 265 12.58 -23.50 20.50
CA LEU A 265 11.40 -23.00 19.77
C LEU A 265 10.12 -23.26 20.56
N ALA A 266 9.94 -24.48 21.09
CA ALA A 266 8.79 -24.86 21.89
C ALA A 266 8.65 -24.04 23.18
N LYS A 267 9.78 -23.71 23.82
CA LYS A 267 9.81 -22.90 25.04
C LYS A 267 9.41 -21.45 24.78
N TYR A 268 9.70 -20.94 23.58
CA TYR A 268 9.33 -19.58 23.20
C TYR A 268 7.87 -19.50 22.79
N ASP A 269 7.49 -20.23 21.74
CA ASP A 269 6.13 -20.28 21.23
C ASP A 269 5.84 -21.68 20.64
N PRO A 270 4.95 -22.47 21.25
CA PRO A 270 4.53 -23.77 20.74
C PRO A 270 4.01 -23.73 19.29
N SER A 271 3.45 -22.61 18.83
CA SER A 271 2.94 -22.46 17.46
C SER A 271 4.04 -22.57 16.39
N LEU A 272 5.30 -22.30 16.75
CA LEU A 272 6.44 -22.41 15.84
C LEU A 272 6.74 -23.87 15.47
N LEU A 273 6.37 -24.83 16.32
CA LEU A 273 6.52 -26.27 16.03
C LEU A 273 5.46 -26.78 15.04
N GLU A 274 4.35 -26.06 14.88
CA GLU A 274 3.31 -26.40 13.91
C GLU A 274 3.71 -26.03 12.47
N ARG A 275 4.77 -25.21 12.33
CA ARG A 275 5.24 -24.74 11.03
C ARG A 275 5.97 -25.85 10.28
N PRO A 276 5.74 -25.97 8.97
CA PRO A 276 6.50 -26.91 8.15
C PRO A 276 7.99 -26.62 8.24
N GLN A 277 8.74 -27.66 8.62
CA GLN A 277 10.18 -27.61 8.83
C GLN A 277 10.88 -28.50 7.81
N ILE A 278 11.87 -27.95 7.12
CA ILE A 278 12.79 -28.71 6.25
C ILE A 278 14.12 -28.83 6.97
N ILE A 279 14.63 -30.05 7.13
CA ILE A 279 15.94 -30.27 7.73
C ILE A 279 17.01 -30.15 6.64
N VAL A 280 17.97 -29.27 6.88
CA VAL A 280 19.07 -28.97 5.96
C VAL A 280 20.36 -29.51 6.57
N ALA A 281 20.83 -30.65 6.08
CA ALA A 281 22.08 -31.24 6.52
C ALA A 281 23.26 -30.52 5.84
N THR A 282 24.00 -29.71 6.60
CA THR A 282 25.06 -28.84 6.07
C THR A 282 26.46 -29.47 6.20
N LYS A 283 27.43 -28.87 5.50
CA LYS A 283 28.85 -29.28 5.46
C LYS A 283 29.07 -30.72 4.96
N MET A 284 28.23 -31.18 4.04
CA MET A 284 28.29 -32.53 3.46
C MET A 284 29.55 -32.81 2.62
N ASP A 285 30.38 -31.80 2.39
CA ASP A 285 31.70 -31.88 1.78
C ASP A 285 32.77 -32.48 2.71
N MET A 286 32.47 -32.66 4.01
CA MET A 286 33.39 -33.23 4.98
C MET A 286 33.37 -34.77 5.00
N PRO A 287 34.50 -35.44 5.32
CA PRO A 287 34.62 -36.90 5.21
C PRO A 287 33.61 -37.70 6.05
N ASP A 288 33.34 -37.26 7.28
CA ASP A 288 32.49 -37.98 8.24
C ASP A 288 31.00 -37.68 8.06
N SER A 289 30.65 -36.70 7.23
CA SER A 289 29.27 -36.22 7.08
C SER A 289 28.32 -37.24 6.49
N ALA A 290 28.78 -38.10 5.57
CA ALA A 290 27.96 -39.16 5.02
C ALA A 290 27.55 -40.18 6.10
N ALA A 291 28.49 -40.56 6.98
CA ALA A 291 28.23 -41.49 8.08
C ALA A 291 27.29 -40.84 9.12
N ASN A 292 27.56 -39.60 9.52
CA ASN A 292 26.73 -38.85 10.46
C ASN A 292 25.30 -38.62 9.94
N LEU A 293 25.13 -38.39 8.64
CA LEU A 293 23.79 -38.28 8.06
C LEU A 293 23.00 -39.60 8.15
N THR A 294 23.66 -40.76 7.97
CA THR A 294 22.98 -42.06 8.11
C THR A 294 22.54 -42.33 9.54
N THR A 295 23.38 -42.02 10.53
CA THR A 295 23.03 -42.19 11.95
C THR A 295 21.94 -41.19 12.37
N PHE A 296 22.00 -39.95 11.89
CA PHE A 296 21.00 -38.93 12.12
C PHE A 296 19.61 -39.32 11.56
N LYS A 297 19.56 -39.82 10.30
CA LYS A 297 18.33 -40.35 9.70
C LYS A 297 17.72 -41.50 10.51
N ALA A 298 18.55 -42.41 11.01
CA ALA A 298 18.09 -43.52 11.85
C ALA A 298 17.48 -43.02 13.18
N LYS A 299 18.10 -42.01 13.82
CA LYS A 299 17.58 -41.40 15.04
C LYS A 299 16.25 -40.64 14.81
N LEU A 300 16.13 -39.89 13.70
CA LEU A 300 14.87 -39.22 13.34
C LEU A 300 13.73 -40.22 13.07
N ALA A 301 14.03 -41.32 12.37
CA ALA A 301 13.05 -42.38 12.15
C ALA A 301 12.60 -43.03 13.47
N ALA A 302 13.53 -43.25 14.41
CA ALA A 302 13.20 -43.74 15.75
C ALA A 302 12.33 -42.75 16.54
N ALA A 303 12.57 -41.44 16.38
CA ALA A 303 11.79 -40.36 16.98
C ALA A 303 10.46 -40.07 16.25
N LYS A 304 10.16 -40.76 15.14
CA LYS A 304 8.96 -40.57 14.30
C LYS A 304 8.80 -39.14 13.78
N VAL A 305 9.91 -38.47 13.50
CA VAL A 305 9.90 -37.14 12.89
C VAL A 305 9.80 -37.31 11.38
N ASP A 306 8.69 -36.84 10.80
CA ASP A 306 8.45 -36.84 9.35
C ASP A 306 8.73 -35.44 8.80
N ALA A 307 10.02 -35.13 8.63
CA ALA A 307 10.48 -33.89 8.03
C ALA A 307 11.40 -34.19 6.85
N PRO A 308 11.26 -33.50 5.70
CA PRO A 308 12.12 -33.71 4.56
C PRO A 308 13.56 -33.28 4.88
N ILE A 309 14.53 -34.08 4.47
CA ILE A 309 15.96 -33.86 4.74
C ILE A 309 16.70 -33.64 3.43
N PHE A 310 17.32 -32.47 3.27
CA PHE A 310 18.15 -32.14 2.12
C PHE A 310 19.62 -32.00 2.52
N PRO A 311 20.51 -32.87 2.01
CA PRO A 311 21.95 -32.72 2.19
C PRO A 311 22.50 -31.65 1.26
N ILE A 312 23.22 -30.68 1.82
CA ILE A 312 23.82 -29.59 1.06
C ILE A 312 25.30 -29.36 1.42
N ALA A 313 26.03 -28.84 0.45
CA ALA A 313 27.32 -28.20 0.65
C ALA A 313 27.26 -26.81 0.02
N ALA A 314 26.97 -25.79 0.83
CA ALA A 314 26.70 -24.44 0.34
C ALA A 314 27.87 -23.85 -0.45
N ILE A 315 29.11 -24.05 0.02
CA ILE A 315 30.32 -23.56 -0.65
C ILE A 315 30.56 -24.29 -1.97
N ALA A 316 30.26 -25.58 -2.03
CA ALA A 316 30.39 -26.38 -3.24
C ALA A 316 29.19 -26.24 -4.20
N HIS A 317 28.17 -25.44 -3.84
CA HIS A 317 26.91 -25.30 -4.57
C HIS A 317 26.16 -26.63 -4.84
N GLN A 318 26.30 -27.61 -3.94
CA GLN A 318 25.68 -28.93 -4.09
C GLN A 318 24.37 -29.02 -3.28
N GLY A 319 23.34 -29.65 -3.87
CA GLY A 319 22.04 -29.88 -3.23
C GLY A 319 21.14 -28.66 -3.10
N LEU A 320 21.60 -27.47 -3.49
CA LEU A 320 20.87 -26.21 -3.29
C LEU A 320 19.60 -26.12 -4.14
N ASN A 321 19.64 -26.50 -5.42
CA ASN A 321 18.47 -26.38 -6.29
C ASN A 321 17.30 -27.24 -5.82
N GLU A 322 17.57 -28.46 -5.35
CA GLU A 322 16.55 -29.36 -4.81
C GLU A 322 15.93 -28.78 -3.53
N LEU A 323 16.77 -28.26 -2.62
CA LEU A 323 16.32 -27.58 -1.41
C LEU A 323 15.42 -26.37 -1.75
N LEU A 324 15.86 -25.50 -2.66
CA LEU A 324 15.13 -24.28 -3.02
C LEU A 324 13.79 -24.58 -3.70
N THR A 325 13.76 -25.58 -4.59
CA THR A 325 12.53 -26.01 -5.27
C THR A 325 11.53 -26.57 -4.26
N ALA A 326 11.97 -27.49 -3.39
CA ALA A 326 11.12 -28.05 -2.35
C ALA A 326 10.63 -26.99 -1.35
N THR A 327 11.47 -25.98 -1.04
CA THR A 327 11.07 -24.85 -0.18
C THR A 327 9.98 -24.01 -0.85
N ALA A 328 10.11 -23.72 -2.15
CA ALA A 328 9.10 -22.97 -2.90
C ALA A 328 7.77 -23.74 -3.00
N ASP A 329 7.82 -25.04 -3.26
CA ASP A 329 6.64 -25.91 -3.30
C ASP A 329 5.94 -25.97 -1.93
N LEU A 330 6.72 -26.06 -0.85
CA LEU A 330 6.19 -26.05 0.51
C LEU A 330 5.57 -24.70 0.87
N LEU A 331 6.17 -23.59 0.46
CA LEU A 331 5.61 -22.25 0.65
C LEU A 331 4.27 -22.08 -0.09
N GLU A 332 4.11 -22.65 -1.28
CA GLU A 332 2.82 -22.60 -2.00
C GLU A 332 1.74 -23.44 -1.30
N ALA A 333 2.11 -24.60 -0.77
CA ALA A 333 1.18 -25.48 -0.06
C ALA A 333 0.80 -24.97 1.35
N THR A 334 1.67 -24.17 1.98
CA THR A 334 1.48 -23.71 3.37
C THR A 334 0.76 -22.36 3.36
N PRO A 335 -0.52 -22.26 3.77
CA PRO A 335 -1.20 -20.97 3.85
C PRO A 335 -0.47 -20.02 4.81
N ALA A 336 -0.61 -18.71 4.61
CA ALA A 336 -0.09 -17.74 5.58
C ALA A 336 -0.78 -17.98 6.94
N PHE A 337 -0.01 -18.10 8.01
CA PHE A 337 -0.58 -18.25 9.35
C PHE A 337 -1.30 -16.95 9.72
N PRO A 338 -2.60 -16.99 10.06
CA PRO A 338 -3.33 -15.78 10.40
C PRO A 338 -2.75 -15.17 11.68
N MET A 339 -2.31 -13.91 11.58
CA MET A 339 -1.60 -13.21 12.67
C MET A 339 -2.51 -12.62 13.75
N TYR A 340 -3.82 -12.87 13.71
CA TYR A 340 -4.78 -12.27 14.65
C TYR A 340 -5.85 -13.29 15.06
N THR A 341 -6.09 -13.42 16.36
CA THR A 341 -7.40 -13.88 16.84
C THR A 341 -8.44 -12.83 16.43
N GLU A 342 -9.65 -13.26 16.07
CA GLU A 342 -10.78 -12.39 15.67
C GLU A 342 -11.04 -11.23 16.65
N GLU A 343 -10.58 -11.36 17.90
CA GLU A 343 -10.67 -10.35 18.97
C GLU A 343 -9.82 -9.09 18.73
N ALA A 344 -8.71 -9.16 17.99
CA ALA A 344 -7.85 -8.00 17.71
C ALA A 344 -8.38 -7.13 16.55
N VAL A 345 -9.09 -7.74 15.60
CA VAL A 345 -9.72 -7.04 14.46
C VAL A 345 -10.86 -6.13 14.93
N ALA A 346 -11.51 -6.45 16.05
CA ALA A 346 -12.57 -5.64 16.63
C ALA A 346 -12.09 -4.30 17.24
N ALA A 347 -10.78 -4.11 17.42
CA ALA A 347 -10.22 -2.92 18.08
C ALA A 347 -9.70 -1.83 17.11
N GLU A 348 -9.55 -2.12 15.82
CA GLU A 348 -9.16 -1.12 14.83
C GLU A 348 -10.38 -0.32 14.38
N LYS A 349 -10.53 0.83 15.04
CA LYS A 349 -11.51 1.84 14.72
C LYS A 349 -11.48 2.14 13.22
N HIS A 350 -12.55 1.76 12.53
CA HIS A 350 -13.01 2.46 11.34
C HIS A 350 -13.04 3.95 11.69
N TYR A 351 -12.08 4.71 11.16
CA TYR A 351 -12.19 6.16 11.16
C TYR A 351 -13.28 6.51 10.16
N ASP A 352 -14.51 6.57 10.66
CA ASP A 352 -15.56 7.33 10.02
C ASP A 352 -15.01 8.71 9.69
N TYR A 353 -15.21 9.13 8.45
CA TYR A 353 -14.96 10.49 7.97
C TYR A 353 -15.57 11.47 8.98
N ALA A 354 -14.73 12.06 9.83
CA ALA A 354 -15.14 13.15 10.68
C ALA A 354 -15.50 14.31 9.76
N ALA A 355 -16.79 14.64 9.70
CA ALA A 355 -17.28 15.79 8.96
C ALA A 355 -16.56 17.04 9.49
N ASP A 356 -15.76 17.67 8.62
CA ASP A 356 -14.98 18.87 8.90
C ASP A 356 -15.82 19.93 9.60
N SER A 357 -15.43 20.22 10.85
CA SER A 357 -16.02 21.25 11.70
C SER A 357 -15.27 22.60 11.61
N GLN A 358 -14.36 22.75 10.65
CA GLN A 358 -13.62 24.00 10.43
C GLN A 358 -14.23 24.80 9.26
N PRO A 359 -14.19 26.14 9.28
CA PRO A 359 -14.57 26.95 8.13
C PRO A 359 -13.68 26.52 6.96
N GLY A 360 -14.29 26.07 5.86
CA GLY A 360 -13.57 25.47 4.72
C GLY A 360 -12.77 26.46 3.87
N PHE A 361 -12.32 27.57 4.46
CA PHE A 361 -11.55 28.63 3.83
C PHE A 361 -10.78 29.49 4.86
N THR A 362 -9.68 30.07 4.41
CA THR A 362 -8.83 31.04 5.12
C THR A 362 -8.66 32.29 4.27
N ILE A 363 -8.54 33.45 4.92
CA ILE A 363 -8.36 34.75 4.26
C ILE A 363 -7.12 35.44 4.81
N GLU A 364 -6.16 35.66 3.91
CA GLU A 364 -4.93 36.39 4.15
C GLU A 364 -4.90 37.66 3.30
N ARG A 365 -4.13 38.66 3.74
CA ARG A 365 -3.94 39.89 2.99
C ARG A 365 -2.49 39.96 2.56
N ASP A 366 -2.28 40.01 1.26
CA ASP A 366 -0.95 40.07 0.66
C ASP A 366 -0.31 41.44 0.84
N PRO A 367 1.03 41.53 0.71
CA PRO A 367 1.77 42.78 0.81
C PRO A 367 1.30 43.87 -0.16
N ASP A 368 0.75 43.46 -1.31
CA ASP A 368 0.20 44.35 -2.34
C ASP A 368 -1.24 44.83 -2.04
N GLY A 369 -1.80 44.42 -0.89
CA GLY A 369 -3.10 44.86 -0.40
C GLY A 369 -4.29 44.01 -0.84
N VAL A 370 -4.05 42.97 -1.67
CA VAL A 370 -5.04 42.01 -2.19
C VAL A 370 -5.44 41.00 -1.10
N PHE A 371 -6.72 40.66 -1.01
CA PHE A 371 -7.21 39.59 -0.12
C PHE A 371 -7.17 38.25 -0.84
N VAL A 372 -6.37 37.31 -0.34
CA VAL A 372 -6.24 35.97 -0.90
C VAL A 372 -7.09 35.01 -0.08
N ILE A 373 -8.02 34.34 -0.76
CA ILE A 373 -8.87 33.29 -0.17
C ILE A 373 -8.30 31.94 -0.59
N THR A 374 -7.94 31.13 0.40
CA THR A 374 -7.46 29.76 0.21
C THR A 374 -8.39 28.77 0.90
N GLY A 375 -8.56 27.59 0.32
CA GLY A 375 -9.38 26.55 0.94
C GLY A 375 -9.94 25.55 -0.07
N GLU A 376 -9.79 24.25 0.25
CA GLU A 376 -10.14 23.14 -0.64
C GLU A 376 -11.58 23.24 -1.17
N LYS A 377 -12.54 23.65 -0.33
CA LYS A 377 -13.95 23.79 -0.73
C LYS A 377 -14.18 24.96 -1.69
N VAL A 378 -13.49 26.09 -1.49
CA VAL A 378 -13.66 27.30 -2.33
C VAL A 378 -12.93 27.14 -3.65
N GLU A 379 -11.71 26.60 -3.63
CA GLU A 379 -10.92 26.29 -4.83
C GLU A 379 -11.65 25.26 -5.70
N ARG A 380 -12.21 24.20 -5.10
CA ARG A 380 -13.05 23.24 -5.82
C ARG A 380 -14.29 23.89 -6.43
N LEU A 381 -14.97 24.79 -5.72
CA LEU A 381 -16.12 25.52 -6.26
C LEU A 381 -15.73 26.39 -7.45
N TYR A 382 -14.59 27.08 -7.37
CA TYR A 382 -14.06 27.90 -8.46
C TYR A 382 -13.74 27.05 -9.70
N GLN A 383 -13.00 25.95 -9.54
CA GLN A 383 -12.66 25.05 -10.65
C GLN A 383 -13.90 24.41 -11.30
N MET A 384 -14.97 24.20 -10.50
CA MET A 384 -16.25 23.70 -10.99
C MET A 384 -17.16 24.79 -11.57
N ALA A 385 -16.88 26.07 -11.37
CA ALA A 385 -17.67 27.16 -11.91
C ALA A 385 -17.30 27.40 -13.37
N ASN A 386 -18.30 27.42 -14.25
CA ASN A 386 -18.12 27.85 -15.63
C ASN A 386 -18.28 29.37 -15.71
N LEU A 387 -17.19 30.13 -15.73
CA LEU A 387 -17.23 31.60 -15.72
C LEU A 387 -17.50 32.24 -17.09
N ASP A 388 -17.69 31.44 -18.15
CA ASP A 388 -17.97 31.94 -19.50
C ASP A 388 -19.38 32.54 -19.65
N HIS A 389 -20.27 32.28 -18.69
CA HIS A 389 -21.66 32.75 -18.71
C HIS A 389 -21.98 33.59 -17.47
N ASP A 390 -22.61 34.75 -17.67
CA ASP A 390 -22.98 35.70 -16.61
C ASP A 390 -23.86 35.04 -15.51
N ASP A 391 -24.79 34.17 -15.89
CA ASP A 391 -25.66 33.43 -14.97
C ASP A 391 -24.85 32.54 -14.00
N SER A 392 -23.78 31.92 -14.50
CA SER A 392 -22.89 31.07 -13.70
C SER A 392 -22.01 31.89 -12.77
N VAL A 393 -21.53 33.06 -13.21
CA VAL A 393 -20.81 34.01 -12.37
C VAL A 393 -21.69 34.48 -11.20
N MET A 394 -22.94 34.87 -11.48
CA MET A 394 -23.88 35.28 -10.43
C MET A 394 -24.18 34.15 -9.44
N ARG A 395 -24.26 32.91 -9.91
CA ARG A 395 -24.44 31.75 -9.05
C ARG A 395 -23.22 31.50 -8.17
N PHE A 396 -22.02 31.58 -8.73
CA PHE A 396 -20.77 31.43 -7.99
C PHE A 396 -20.69 32.47 -6.86
N ALA A 397 -20.99 33.74 -7.16
CA ALA A 397 -21.05 34.80 -6.15
C ALA A 397 -22.06 34.49 -5.02
N ARG A 398 -23.25 33.96 -5.36
CA ARG A 398 -24.24 33.53 -4.34
C ARG A 398 -23.74 32.38 -3.48
N GLN A 399 -22.97 31.45 -4.05
CA GLN A 399 -22.37 30.33 -3.30
C GLN A 399 -21.30 30.84 -2.34
N LEU A 400 -20.42 31.76 -2.76
CA LEU A 400 -19.43 32.39 -1.88
C LEU A 400 -20.09 33.10 -0.69
N ARG A 401 -21.16 33.88 -0.96
CA ARG A 401 -21.95 34.53 0.09
C ARG A 401 -22.58 33.51 1.06
N GLY A 402 -23.13 32.42 0.54
CA GLY A 402 -23.70 31.34 1.35
C GLY A 402 -22.69 30.62 2.24
N MET A 403 -21.39 30.67 1.89
CA MET A 403 -20.30 30.15 2.71
C MET A 403 -19.83 31.13 3.79
N GLY A 404 -20.35 32.37 3.81
CA GLY A 404 -19.95 33.41 4.77
C GLY A 404 -18.65 34.13 4.41
N ILE A 405 -18.17 34.01 3.17
CA ILE A 405 -16.93 34.65 2.71
C ILE A 405 -17.06 36.18 2.76
N ASP A 406 -18.20 36.73 2.33
CA ASP A 406 -18.48 38.18 2.40
C ASP A 406 -18.36 38.71 3.84
N GLU A 407 -18.87 37.97 4.83
CA GLU A 407 -18.80 38.35 6.25
C GLU A 407 -17.37 38.25 6.79
N ALA A 408 -16.62 37.22 6.39
CA ALA A 408 -15.23 37.03 6.78
C ALA A 408 -14.30 38.09 6.18
N LEU A 409 -14.53 38.50 4.92
CA LEU A 409 -13.81 39.60 4.27
C LEU A 409 -14.06 40.93 5.00
N ARG A 410 -15.32 41.22 5.36
CA ARG A 410 -15.66 42.41 6.16
C ARG A 410 -14.99 42.39 7.53
N ALA A 411 -14.97 41.25 8.21
CA ALA A 411 -14.30 41.09 9.50
C ALA A 411 -12.78 41.34 9.42
N LYS A 412 -12.18 41.08 8.25
CA LYS A 412 -10.77 41.36 7.94
C LYS A 412 -10.52 42.79 7.41
N GLY A 413 -11.57 43.61 7.31
CA GLY A 413 -11.49 45.02 6.94
C GLY A 413 -11.49 45.29 5.43
N ALA A 414 -12.00 44.37 4.60
CA ALA A 414 -12.19 44.62 3.18
C ALA A 414 -13.26 45.70 2.95
N THR A 415 -12.99 46.60 2.01
CA THR A 415 -13.85 47.72 1.60
C THR A 415 -14.20 47.64 0.12
N ASN A 416 -15.25 48.35 -0.31
CA ASN A 416 -15.63 48.40 -1.71
C ASN A 416 -14.46 48.86 -2.59
N GLY A 417 -14.12 48.09 -3.61
CA GLY A 417 -12.98 48.35 -4.48
C GLY A 417 -11.72 47.54 -4.17
N ASP A 418 -11.67 46.83 -3.04
CA ASP A 418 -10.55 45.96 -2.72
C ASP A 418 -10.56 44.72 -3.63
N LEU A 419 -9.37 44.32 -4.09
CA LEU A 419 -9.20 43.13 -4.92
C LEU A 419 -9.18 41.88 -4.04
N VAL A 420 -9.93 40.88 -4.46
CA VAL A 420 -10.01 39.56 -3.85
C VAL A 420 -9.57 38.52 -4.87
N GLN A 421 -8.73 37.59 -4.45
CA GLN A 421 -8.18 36.53 -5.28
C GLN A 421 -8.57 35.15 -4.75
N ILE A 422 -9.03 34.28 -5.66
CA ILE A 422 -9.25 32.85 -5.45
C ILE A 422 -8.48 32.12 -6.56
N ASP A 423 -7.44 31.37 -6.21
CA ASP A 423 -6.57 30.70 -7.18
C ASP A 423 -6.04 31.70 -8.24
N GLU A 424 -6.37 31.54 -9.52
CA GLU A 424 -5.99 32.45 -10.61
C GLU A 424 -7.01 33.57 -10.88
N PHE A 425 -8.15 33.58 -10.18
CA PHE A 425 -9.25 34.51 -10.43
C PHE A 425 -9.22 35.68 -9.45
N THR A 426 -9.14 36.89 -9.98
CA THR A 426 -9.21 38.15 -9.22
C THR A 426 -10.50 38.89 -9.55
N PHE A 427 -11.19 39.35 -8.51
CA PHE A 427 -12.40 40.17 -8.65
C PHE A 427 -12.42 41.30 -7.62
N GLU A 428 -13.26 42.29 -7.86
CA GLU A 428 -13.46 43.43 -6.96
C GLU A 428 -14.52 43.09 -5.91
N PHE A 429 -14.22 43.37 -4.64
CA PHE A 429 -15.20 43.25 -3.57
C PHE A 429 -16.20 44.41 -3.67
N VAL A 430 -17.48 44.06 -3.79
CA VAL A 430 -18.61 45.00 -3.84
C VAL A 430 -19.66 44.54 -2.82
N GLU A 431 -20.03 45.43 -1.91
CA GLU A 431 -20.96 45.20 -0.80
C GLU A 431 -22.37 44.76 -1.18
#